data_AF-X1K3M5-F1
#
_entry.id   AF-X1K3M5-F1
#
_cell.length_a   1.000
_cell.length_b   1.000
_cell.length_c   1.000
_cell.angle_alpha   90.00
_cell.angle_beta   90.00
_cell.angle_gamma   90.00
#
_symmetry.space_group_name_H-M   'P 1'
#
loop_
_entity.id
_entity.type
_entity.pdbx_description
1 polymer ?
#
loop_
_entity_poly.entity_id
_entity_poly.type
_entity_poly.pdbx_seq_one_letter_code
_entity_poly.pdbx_strand_id
1 'polypeptide(L)' 'AVISVGADNPFGHPGAEVVERLIDRLGEEKVYRTDTNGTIEFITDGEKLWVRVER' A
#
# COMPACT_ATOMS: atom_id res chain seq x y z
N ALA A 1 -5.03 1.60 2.95
CA ALA A 1 -5.30 0.59 1.91
C ALA A 1 -4.00 -0.14 1.61
N VAL A 2 -4.06 -1.47 1.41
CA VAL A 2 -2.92 -2.27 0.94
C VAL A 2 -3.23 -2.76 -0.46
N ILE A 3 -2.28 -2.61 -1.38
CA ILE A 3 -2.42 -3.01 -2.78
C ILE A 3 -1.31 -4.02 -3.08
N SER A 4 -1.70 -5.27 -3.31
CA SER A 4 -0.78 -6.32 -3.77
C SER A 4 -0.58 -6.17 -5.27
N VAL A 5 0.61 -5.75 -5.67
CA VAL A 5 1.01 -5.52 -7.06
C VAL A 5 2.49 -5.87 -7.24
N GLY A 6 2.83 -6.52 -8.35
CA GLY A 6 4.22 -6.82 -8.69
C GLY A 6 4.96 -5.61 -9.25
N ALA A 7 6.26 -5.50 -8.97
CA ALA A 7 7.11 -4.42 -9.48
C ALA A 7 7.08 -4.27 -11.01
N ASP A 8 6.99 -5.40 -11.71
CA ASP A 8 6.97 -5.44 -13.18
C ASP A 8 5.57 -5.76 -13.73
N ASN A 9 4.50 -5.31 -13.07
CA ASN A 9 3.13 -5.63 -13.48
C ASN A 9 2.82 -5.09 -14.91
N PRO A 10 2.68 -5.96 -15.93
CA PRO A 10 2.49 -5.52 -17.32
C PRO A 10 1.10 -4.97 -17.59
N PHE A 11 0.15 -5.16 -16.68
CA PHE A 11 -1.23 -4.72 -16.83
C PHE A 11 -1.43 -3.23 -16.52
N GLY A 12 -0.40 -2.53 -16.01
CA GLY A 12 -0.51 -1.11 -15.67
C GLY A 12 -1.47 -0.82 -14.50
N HIS A 13 -1.71 -1.82 -13.65
CA HIS A 13 -2.51 -1.69 -12.44
C HIS A 13 -1.63 -1.59 -11.19
N PRO A 14 -2.06 -0.88 -10.13
CA PRO A 14 -3.24 -0.01 -10.08
C PRO A 14 -3.08 1.23 -10.99
N GLY A 15 -4.16 1.64 -11.66
CA GLY A 15 -4.13 2.86 -12.46
C GLY A 15 -3.94 4.10 -11.57
N ALA A 16 -3.24 5.12 -12.09
CA ALA A 16 -2.88 6.33 -11.33
C ALA A 16 -4.10 7.00 -10.68
N GLU A 17 -5.22 7.12 -11.40
CA GLU A 17 -6.47 7.70 -10.89
C GLU A 17 -7.02 6.98 -9.64
N VAL A 18 -6.86 5.65 -9.56
CA VAL A 18 -7.30 4.87 -8.40
C VAL A 18 -6.38 5.14 -7.20
N VAL A 19 -5.08 5.26 -7.44
CA VAL A 19 -4.09 5.58 -6.40
C VAL A 19 -4.33 6.98 -5.86
N GLU A 20 -4.49 7.98 -6.75
CA GLU A 20 -4.79 9.37 -6.37
C GLU A 20 -6.06 9.46 -5.53
N ARG A 21 -7.16 8.81 -5.94
CA ARG A 21 -8.40 8.77 -5.16
C ARG A 21 -8.24 8.15 -3.76
N LEU A 22 -7.37 7.14 -3.62
CA LEU A 22 -7.07 6.53 -2.33
C LEU A 22 -6.23 7.47 -1.45
N ILE A 23 -5.26 8.16 -2.05
CA ILE A 23 -4.43 9.17 -1.37
C ILE A 23 -5.32 10.33 -0.88
N ASP A 24 -6.18 10.88 -1.75
CA ASP A 24 -7.09 11.98 -1.40
C ASP A 24 -8.01 11.62 -0.23
N ARG A 25 -8.43 10.35 -0.13
CA ARG A 25 -9.38 9.91 0.89
C ARG A 25 -8.72 9.46 2.20
N LEU A 26 -7.51 8.89 2.14
CA LEU A 26 -6.87 8.24 3.30
C LEU A 26 -5.61 8.94 3.79
N GLY A 27 -4.98 9.77 2.94
CA GLY A 27 -3.61 10.24 3.10
C GLY A 27 -2.60 9.28 2.45
N GLU A 28 -1.52 9.84 1.89
CA GLU A 28 -0.45 9.08 1.22
C GLU A 28 0.20 8.07 2.17
N GLU A 29 0.35 8.43 3.45
CA GLU A 29 0.96 7.59 4.48
C GLU A 29 0.14 6.34 4.82
N LYS A 30 -1.12 6.27 4.37
CA LYS A 30 -2.04 5.15 4.58
C LYS A 30 -2.27 4.33 3.32
N VAL A 31 -1.55 4.58 2.23
CA VAL A 31 -1.61 3.78 0.99
C VAL A 31 -0.31 3.02 0.83
N TYR A 32 -0.38 1.69 0.89
CA TYR A 32 0.79 0.81 0.77
C TYR A 32 0.69 -0.05 -0.47
N ARG A 33 1.78 -0.18 -1.23
CA ARG A 33 1.85 -1.05 -2.41
C ARG A 33 3.11 -1.91 -2.36
N THR A 34 2.98 -3.20 -2.66
CA THR A 34 4.11 -4.14 -2.58
C THR A 34 5.20 -3.89 -3.64
N ASP A 35 4.88 -3.21 -4.74
CA ASP A 35 5.85 -2.82 -5.76
C ASP A 35 6.75 -1.66 -5.33
N THR A 36 6.27 -0.79 -4.43
CA THR A 36 7.02 0.38 -3.94
C THR A 36 7.50 0.23 -2.49
N ASN A 37 6.81 -0.56 -1.69
CA ASN A 37 7.06 -0.73 -0.25
C ASN A 37 7.59 -2.13 0.12
N GLY A 38 7.83 -2.99 -0.88
CA GLY A 38 8.30 -4.35 -0.66
C GLY A 38 7.33 -5.16 0.20
N THR A 39 7.88 -5.93 1.14
CA THR A 39 7.08 -6.66 2.12
C THR A 39 6.41 -5.70 3.10
N ILE A 40 5.10 -5.87 3.32
CA ILE A 40 4.30 -5.06 4.24
C ILE A 40 3.82 -5.97 5.37
N GLU A 41 4.23 -5.66 6.60
CA GLU A 41 3.85 -6.42 7.80
C GLU A 41 2.90 -5.59 8.68
N PHE A 42 1.75 -6.17 8.99
CA PHE A 42 0.78 -5.63 9.93
C PHE A 42 0.92 -6.34 11.28
N ILE A 43 1.26 -5.56 12.31
CA ILE A 43 1.50 -6.05 13.67
C ILE A 43 0.40 -5.49 14.56
N THR A 44 -0.20 -6.31 15.40
CA THR A 44 -1.25 -5.86 16.33
C THR A 44 -1.16 -6.59 17.66
N ASP A 45 -1.54 -5.90 18.73
CA ASP A 45 -1.74 -6.46 20.07
C ASP A 45 -3.22 -6.75 20.38
N GLY A 46 -4.11 -6.54 19.40
CA GLY A 46 -5.57 -6.64 19.55
C GLY A 46 -6.26 -5.30 19.83
N GLU A 47 -5.51 -4.24 20.19
CA GLU A 47 -6.05 -2.89 20.43
C GLU A 47 -5.48 -1.86 19.43
N LYS A 48 -4.21 -2.01 19.07
CA LYS A 48 -3.46 -1.11 18.18
C LYS A 48 -2.90 -1.88 17.00
N LEU A 49 -2.70 -1.16 15.90
CA LEU A 49 -2.11 -1.67 14.67
C LEU A 49 -0.87 -0.85 14.31
N TRP A 50 0.24 -1.54 14.07
CA TRP A 50 1.48 -0.99 13.55
C TRP A 50 1.78 -1.58 12.18
N VAL A 51 2.44 -0.80 11.33
CA VAL A 51 2.80 -1.22 9.98
C VAL A 51 4.32 -1.10 9.82
N ARG A 52 4.96 -2.15 9.30
CA ARG A 52 6.36 -2.14 8.87
C ARG A 52 6.44 -2.38 7.37
N VAL A 53 7.39 -1.72 6.72
CA VAL A 53 7.65 -1.83 5.28
C VAL A 53 9.14 -2.01 5.03
N GLU A 54 9.49 -2.83 4.04
CA GLU A 54 10.87 -3.00 3.56
C GLU A 54 11.15 -1.92 2.51
N ARG A 55 11.83 -0.86 2.93
CA ARG A 55 12.15 0.28 2.06
C ARG A 55 13.42 0.05 1.25
#